data_AF-A0A3M3KTN6-F1
#
_entry.id   AF-A0A3M3KTN6-F1
#
_cell.length_a   1.000
_cell.length_b   1.000
_cell.length_c   1.000
_cell.angle_alpha   90.00
_cell.angle_beta   90.00
_cell.angle_gamma   90.00
#
_symmetry.space_group_name_H-M   'P 1'
#
loop_
_entity.id
_entity.type
_entity.pdbx_description
1 polymer ?
#
loop_
_entity_poly.entity_id
_entity_poly.type
_entity_poly.pdbx_seq_one_letter_code
_entity_poly.pdbx_strand_id
1 'polypeptide(L)'
;MVDAVHAEGGKIVPQLWHVGAVRRLGTEPDGSVPAYGPMEKVKDGQVLVHGMSKQDIDDVVQAFAQAAVDAKAIGMDGVEIHGAHGYLIDQFFWEGSNQRNDEYGGSLANRSRFAIELISAVRAAVGADYPIIFRFSQWKQQDYSARLVLTPDALGEFLQPLSDAGVDIFHCSTRRFWEPEFEGSDLNLAGWTRKLTGKPTITVGSVGLDGEFLQFMVNTDKVAQPASLENLLERLGNDEFDLVAVGRALLVDPDWVLKVRDGREQDILPFSREALTTLV
;
A
#
# COMPACT_ATOMS: atom_id res chain seq x y z
N MET A 1 -21.23 -4.61 9.73
CA MET A 1 -20.42 -3.99 8.66
C MET A 1 -20.23 -4.98 7.52
N VAL A 2 -19.56 -6.11 7.74
CA VAL A 2 -19.36 -7.18 6.74
C VAL A 2 -20.67 -7.57 6.06
N ASP A 3 -21.68 -7.97 6.84
CA ASP A 3 -23.00 -8.34 6.32
C ASP A 3 -23.67 -7.25 5.48
N ALA A 4 -23.46 -5.97 5.83
CA ALA A 4 -24.06 -4.85 5.10
C ALA A 4 -23.38 -4.66 3.73
N VAL A 5 -22.06 -4.82 3.64
CA VAL A 5 -21.35 -4.77 2.35
C VAL A 5 -21.74 -5.97 1.48
N HIS A 6 -21.83 -7.16 2.08
CA HIS A 6 -22.24 -8.37 1.36
C HIS A 6 -23.68 -8.31 0.86
N ALA A 7 -24.60 -7.69 1.62
CA ALA A 7 -26.00 -7.50 1.19
C ALA A 7 -26.12 -6.65 -0.08
N GLU A 8 -25.19 -5.72 -0.31
CA GLU A 8 -25.10 -4.91 -1.53
C GLU A 8 -24.25 -5.60 -2.64
N GLY A 9 -23.86 -6.85 -2.44
CA GLY A 9 -23.05 -7.64 -3.40
C GLY A 9 -21.56 -7.28 -3.42
N GLY A 10 -21.09 -6.46 -2.48
CA GLY A 10 -19.70 -6.06 -2.36
C GLY A 10 -18.79 -7.12 -1.74
N LYS A 11 -17.48 -6.88 -1.84
CA LYS A 11 -16.42 -7.61 -1.14
C LYS A 11 -15.68 -6.66 -0.21
N ILE A 12 -15.29 -7.14 0.97
CA ILE A 12 -14.63 -6.32 1.98
C ILE A 12 -13.34 -6.99 2.48
N VAL A 13 -12.25 -6.24 2.40
CA VAL A 13 -10.91 -6.65 2.82
C VAL A 13 -10.34 -5.56 3.72
N PRO A 14 -10.06 -5.83 5.01
CA PRO A 14 -9.38 -4.88 5.88
C PRO A 14 -7.89 -4.80 5.55
N GLN A 15 -7.33 -3.60 5.65
CA GLN A 15 -5.89 -3.41 5.60
C GLN A 15 -5.30 -3.51 7.00
N LEU A 16 -4.48 -4.52 7.24
CA LEU A 16 -3.69 -4.70 8.45
C LEU A 16 -2.46 -3.78 8.39
N TRP A 17 -2.30 -2.93 9.41
CA TRP A 17 -1.37 -1.82 9.36
C TRP A 17 -0.68 -1.56 10.70
N HIS A 18 0.65 -1.43 10.65
CA HIS A 18 1.47 -1.01 11.77
C HIS A 18 2.31 0.21 11.37
N VAL A 19 2.11 1.33 12.06
CA VAL A 19 2.72 2.64 11.70
C VAL A 19 4.23 2.72 11.93
N GLY A 20 4.77 1.82 12.75
CA GLY A 20 6.19 1.73 13.05
C GLY A 20 6.75 3.02 13.65
N ALA A 21 7.90 3.47 13.14
CA ALA A 21 8.62 4.67 13.60
C ALA A 21 7.85 6.00 13.41
N VAL A 22 6.67 5.99 12.81
CA VAL A 22 5.80 7.19 12.66
C VAL A 22 5.00 7.46 13.92
N ARG A 23 4.79 6.45 14.78
CA ARG A 23 4.09 6.62 16.06
C ARG A 23 4.78 7.69 16.91
N ARG A 24 4.00 8.50 17.63
CA ARG A 24 4.53 9.53 18.55
C ARG A 24 4.16 9.19 19.98
N LEU A 25 5.05 9.51 20.93
CA LEU A 25 4.69 9.52 22.34
C LEU A 25 3.46 10.41 22.58
N GLY A 26 2.60 9.99 23.51
CA GLY A 26 1.29 10.60 23.75
C GLY A 26 0.19 10.14 22.79
N THR A 27 0.47 9.22 21.86
CA THR A 27 -0.56 8.63 20.99
C THR A 27 -1.38 7.60 21.77
N GLU A 28 -2.70 7.78 21.81
CA GLU A 28 -3.67 6.83 22.38
C GLU A 28 -3.61 5.45 21.69
N PRO A 29 -4.06 4.36 22.34
CA PRO A 29 -4.69 4.28 23.67
C PRO A 29 -3.71 4.27 24.86
N ASP A 30 -2.41 4.15 24.59
CA ASP A 30 -1.37 4.23 25.62
C ASP A 30 -0.26 5.18 25.18
N GLY A 31 -0.36 6.43 25.63
CA GLY A 31 0.61 7.46 25.29
C GLY A 31 2.03 7.20 25.79
N SER A 32 2.24 6.24 26.70
CA SER A 32 3.56 5.95 27.28
C SER A 32 4.43 5.04 26.42
N VAL A 33 3.83 4.25 25.52
CA VAL A 33 4.57 3.33 24.63
C VAL A 33 5.37 4.15 23.62
N PRO A 34 6.66 3.87 23.36
CA PRO A 34 7.41 4.52 22.28
C PRO A 34 6.99 4.01 20.90
N ALA A 35 7.56 4.56 19.82
CA ALA A 35 7.44 3.91 18.51
C ALA A 35 8.36 2.67 18.45
N TYR A 36 8.08 1.75 17.52
CA TYR A 36 8.94 0.60 17.23
C TYR A 36 9.31 0.64 15.75
N GLY A 37 10.56 0.34 15.43
CA GLY A 37 11.04 0.30 14.05
C GLY A 37 12.36 -0.46 13.93
N PRO A 38 12.94 -0.56 12.73
CA PRO A 38 14.16 -1.34 12.51
C PRO A 38 15.39 -0.77 13.26
N MET A 39 15.41 0.53 13.54
CA MET A 39 16.54 1.24 14.17
C MET A 39 16.08 2.05 15.39
N GLU A 40 16.89 2.04 16.45
CA GLU A 40 16.67 2.88 17.63
C GLU A 40 16.89 4.36 17.31
N LYS A 41 16.02 5.24 17.83
CA LYS A 41 16.18 6.70 17.78
C LYS A 41 16.02 7.29 19.16
N VAL A 42 17.09 7.92 19.65
CA VAL A 42 17.12 8.63 20.92
C VAL A 42 17.21 10.13 20.66
N LYS A 43 16.39 10.92 21.36
CA LYS A 43 16.46 12.38 21.35
C LYS A 43 16.39 12.88 22.79
N ASP A 44 17.31 13.77 23.16
CA ASP A 44 17.35 14.39 24.51
C ASP A 44 17.35 13.35 25.65
N GLY A 45 18.01 12.20 25.44
CA GLY A 45 18.07 11.09 26.41
C GLY A 45 16.81 10.20 26.45
N GLN A 46 15.79 10.50 25.65
CA GLN A 46 14.55 9.73 25.55
C GLN A 46 14.53 8.87 24.29
N VAL A 47 14.17 7.59 24.44
CA VAL A 47 13.92 6.68 23.31
C VAL A 47 12.61 7.08 22.64
N LEU A 48 12.70 7.63 21.42
CA LEU A 48 11.53 7.98 20.60
C LEU A 48 11.07 6.80 19.74
N VAL A 49 12.03 6.05 19.21
CA VAL A 49 11.80 4.80 18.47
C VAL A 49 12.67 3.73 19.11
N HIS A 50 12.05 2.69 19.62
CA HIS A 50 12.71 1.47 20.04
C HIS A 50 13.13 0.67 18.80
N GLY A 51 14.42 0.32 18.72
CA GLY A 51 14.92 -0.57 17.68
C GLY A 51 14.47 -1.99 17.98
N MET A 52 13.64 -2.56 17.11
CA MET A 52 13.02 -3.87 17.35
C MET A 52 14.08 -4.96 17.56
N SER A 53 13.93 -5.72 18.63
CA SER A 53 14.62 -6.98 18.85
C SER A 53 14.01 -8.10 17.98
N LYS A 54 14.66 -9.27 17.95
CA LYS A 54 14.09 -10.47 17.33
C LYS A 54 12.72 -10.83 17.91
N GLN A 55 12.56 -10.69 19.23
CA GLN A 55 11.28 -10.98 19.90
C GLN A 55 10.19 -9.98 19.48
N ASP A 56 10.50 -8.69 19.37
CA ASP A 56 9.52 -7.70 18.89
C ASP A 56 9.07 -8.00 17.45
N ILE A 57 10.00 -8.46 16.60
CA ILE A 57 9.69 -8.89 15.23
C ILE A 57 8.76 -10.10 15.27
N ASP A 58 9.06 -11.11 16.08
CA ASP A 58 8.25 -12.32 16.22
C ASP A 58 6.85 -11.99 16.77
N ASP A 59 6.74 -11.10 17.74
CA ASP A 59 5.47 -10.65 18.32
C ASP A 59 4.60 -9.93 17.27
N VAL A 60 5.21 -9.08 16.44
CA VAL A 60 4.49 -8.42 15.34
C VAL A 60 4.05 -9.44 14.28
N VAL A 61 4.90 -10.40 13.92
CA VAL A 61 4.52 -11.48 12.99
C VAL A 61 3.31 -12.25 13.51
N GLN A 62 3.30 -12.64 14.80
CA GLN A 62 2.16 -13.32 15.40
C GLN A 62 0.91 -12.44 15.47
N ALA A 63 1.06 -11.15 15.78
CA ALA A 63 -0.06 -10.21 15.82
C ALA A 63 -0.74 -10.05 14.45
N PHE A 64 0.02 -9.98 13.36
CA PHE A 64 -0.54 -9.96 12.00
C PHE A 64 -1.25 -11.27 11.63
N ALA A 65 -0.67 -12.42 11.99
CA ALA A 65 -1.30 -13.72 11.76
C ALA A 65 -2.62 -13.84 12.52
N GLN A 66 -2.65 -13.44 13.79
CA GLN A 66 -3.87 -13.43 14.60
C GLN A 66 -4.92 -12.46 14.03
N ALA A 67 -4.53 -11.23 13.66
CA ALA A 67 -5.46 -10.27 13.07
C ALA A 67 -6.09 -10.78 11.76
N ALA A 68 -5.35 -11.56 10.98
CA ALA A 68 -5.88 -12.18 9.78
C ALA A 68 -6.85 -13.33 10.07
N VAL A 69 -6.59 -14.14 11.11
CA VAL A 69 -7.54 -15.14 11.61
C VAL A 69 -8.83 -14.45 12.10
N ASP A 70 -8.70 -13.37 12.84
CA ASP A 70 -9.85 -12.61 13.35
C ASP A 70 -10.67 -12.00 12.20
N ALA A 71 -10.01 -11.40 11.21
CA ALA A 71 -10.65 -10.89 9.99
C ALA A 71 -11.44 -11.98 9.25
N LYS A 72 -10.82 -13.15 9.08
CA LYS A 72 -11.48 -14.31 8.47
C LYS A 72 -12.67 -14.79 9.30
N ALA A 73 -12.55 -14.85 10.62
CA ALA A 73 -13.59 -15.33 11.53
C ALA A 73 -14.85 -14.45 11.52
N ILE A 74 -14.69 -13.13 11.30
CA ILE A 74 -15.83 -12.20 11.18
C ILE A 74 -16.39 -12.09 9.74
N GLY A 75 -15.88 -12.90 8.81
CA GLY A 75 -16.41 -12.99 7.44
C GLY A 75 -15.78 -12.03 6.43
N MET A 76 -14.65 -11.38 6.72
CA MET A 76 -13.93 -10.59 5.70
C MET A 76 -13.45 -11.50 4.56
N ASP A 77 -13.43 -10.98 3.33
CA ASP A 77 -13.15 -11.77 2.12
C ASP A 77 -11.64 -12.01 1.87
N GLY A 78 -10.77 -11.45 2.69
CA GLY A 78 -9.32 -11.52 2.58
C GLY A 78 -8.66 -10.57 3.59
N VAL A 79 -7.34 -10.39 3.49
CA VAL A 79 -6.61 -9.32 4.19
C VAL A 79 -5.66 -8.61 3.25
N GLU A 80 -5.49 -7.30 3.46
CA GLU A 80 -4.42 -6.53 2.82
C GLU A 80 -3.33 -6.20 3.85
N ILE A 81 -2.07 -6.55 3.57
CA ILE A 81 -0.92 -6.24 4.41
C ILE A 81 -0.28 -4.94 3.92
N HIS A 82 -0.18 -3.93 4.79
CA HIS A 82 0.39 -2.64 4.43
C HIS A 82 1.94 -2.63 4.53
N GLY A 83 2.61 -2.86 3.41
CA GLY A 83 4.06 -2.79 3.23
C GLY A 83 4.56 -1.59 2.41
N ALA A 84 3.96 -0.42 2.59
CA ALA A 84 4.23 0.77 1.76
C ALA A 84 4.39 2.04 2.62
N HIS A 85 4.73 3.15 1.94
CA HIS A 85 4.61 4.54 2.44
C HIS A 85 5.47 4.91 3.65
N GLY A 86 6.52 4.14 3.94
CA GLY A 86 7.40 4.37 5.07
C GLY A 86 6.77 3.99 6.42
N TYR A 87 5.81 3.07 6.44
CA TYR A 87 5.34 2.40 7.66
C TYR A 87 6.14 1.13 7.95
N LEU A 88 5.81 0.39 9.02
CA LEU A 88 6.75 -0.57 9.63
C LEU A 88 7.42 -1.53 8.63
N ILE A 89 6.65 -2.26 7.84
CA ILE A 89 7.20 -3.23 6.88
C ILE A 89 8.08 -2.52 5.83
N ASP A 90 7.65 -1.37 5.32
CA ASP A 90 8.42 -0.58 4.35
C ASP A 90 9.66 0.08 4.96
N GLN A 91 9.63 0.36 6.27
CA GLN A 91 10.81 0.83 7.01
C GLN A 91 11.88 -0.25 7.04
N PHE A 92 11.50 -1.54 7.10
CA PHE A 92 12.46 -2.63 6.97
C PHE A 92 13.03 -2.72 5.55
N PHE A 93 12.20 -2.58 4.49
CA PHE A 93 12.66 -2.65 3.10
C PHE A 93 13.67 -1.56 2.72
N TRP A 94 13.49 -0.34 3.22
CA TRP A 94 14.26 0.82 2.78
C TRP A 94 15.55 1.01 3.58
N GLU A 95 16.68 1.03 2.88
CA GLU A 95 18.01 1.26 3.48
C GLU A 95 18.08 2.60 4.25
N GLY A 96 17.32 3.61 3.82
CA GLY A 96 17.27 4.91 4.52
C GLY A 96 16.69 4.83 5.93
N SER A 97 15.89 3.82 6.24
CA SER A 97 15.32 3.58 7.57
C SER A 97 15.88 2.37 8.30
N ASN A 98 16.48 1.41 7.59
CA ASN A 98 16.99 0.17 8.15
C ASN A 98 18.48 -0.03 7.81
N GLN A 99 19.34 0.30 8.80
CA GLN A 99 20.79 0.07 8.75
C GLN A 99 21.22 -1.02 9.74
N ARG A 100 20.36 -2.00 10.02
CA ARG A 100 20.70 -3.13 10.88
C ARG A 100 21.86 -3.93 10.28
N ASN A 101 22.61 -4.60 11.14
CA ASN A 101 23.75 -5.46 10.77
C ASN A 101 23.48 -6.95 11.01
N ASP A 102 22.24 -7.31 11.32
CA ASP A 102 21.77 -8.68 11.51
C ASP A 102 21.03 -9.21 10.26
N GLU A 103 20.36 -10.35 10.38
CA GLU A 103 19.64 -11.00 9.29
C GLU A 103 18.43 -10.21 8.73
N TYR A 104 18.06 -9.10 9.38
CA TYR A 104 16.99 -8.19 8.96
C TYR A 104 17.52 -6.88 8.33
N GLY A 105 18.84 -6.74 8.17
CA GLY A 105 19.47 -5.55 7.59
C GLY A 105 20.52 -5.85 6.52
N GLY A 106 21.14 -4.81 5.98
CA GLY A 106 22.11 -4.93 4.89
C GLY A 106 21.43 -5.08 3.54
N SER A 107 21.49 -6.25 2.91
CA SER A 107 20.94 -6.47 1.56
C SER A 107 19.41 -6.32 1.51
N LEU A 108 18.84 -6.01 0.34
CA LEU A 108 17.39 -5.98 0.17
C LEU A 108 16.74 -7.32 0.53
N ALA A 109 17.39 -8.44 0.23
CA ALA A 109 16.91 -9.78 0.61
C ALA A 109 16.76 -9.94 2.14
N ASN A 110 17.76 -9.51 2.92
CA ASN A 110 17.67 -9.52 4.38
C ASN A 110 16.63 -8.54 4.90
N ARG A 111 16.59 -7.34 4.33
CA ARG A 111 15.58 -6.31 4.67
C ARG A 111 14.15 -6.76 4.36
N SER A 112 13.98 -7.64 3.37
CA SER A 112 12.68 -8.25 3.04
C SER A 112 12.29 -9.42 3.94
N ARG A 113 13.22 -9.97 4.74
CA ARG A 113 12.98 -11.14 5.60
C ARG A 113 11.78 -10.96 6.53
N PHE A 114 11.66 -9.79 7.15
CA PHE A 114 10.54 -9.48 8.04
C PHE A 114 9.19 -9.60 7.33
N ALA A 115 9.06 -9.03 6.12
CA ALA A 115 7.83 -9.13 5.35
C ALA A 115 7.52 -10.56 4.92
N ILE A 116 8.55 -11.31 4.51
CA ILE A 116 8.42 -12.72 4.09
C ILE A 116 7.94 -13.59 5.26
N GLU A 117 8.55 -13.44 6.44
CA GLU A 117 8.15 -14.15 7.67
C GLU A 117 6.70 -13.82 8.06
N LEU A 118 6.34 -12.54 8.00
CA LEU A 118 4.99 -12.07 8.30
C LEU A 118 3.95 -12.63 7.32
N ILE A 119 4.19 -12.53 6.01
CA ILE A 119 3.28 -13.06 4.98
C ILE A 119 3.13 -14.57 5.13
N SER A 120 4.23 -15.28 5.36
CA SER A 120 4.23 -16.74 5.54
C SER A 120 3.41 -17.16 6.76
N ALA A 121 3.55 -16.44 7.88
CA ALA A 121 2.77 -16.69 9.09
C ALA A 121 1.27 -16.41 8.88
N VAL A 122 0.94 -15.30 8.21
CA VAL A 122 -0.45 -14.98 7.84
C VAL A 122 -1.02 -16.10 6.98
N ARG A 123 -0.33 -16.49 5.90
CA ARG A 123 -0.74 -17.59 5.00
C ARG A 123 -0.96 -18.89 5.76
N ALA A 124 -0.03 -19.28 6.64
CA ALA A 124 -0.17 -20.49 7.44
C ALA A 124 -1.41 -20.45 8.34
N ALA A 125 -1.74 -19.29 8.91
CA ALA A 125 -2.88 -19.13 9.82
C ALA A 125 -4.24 -19.10 9.09
N VAL A 126 -4.31 -18.50 7.90
CA VAL A 126 -5.58 -18.34 7.15
C VAL A 126 -5.86 -19.45 6.15
N GLY A 127 -4.87 -20.29 5.82
CA GLY A 127 -4.99 -21.38 4.85
C GLY A 127 -4.81 -20.92 3.39
N ALA A 128 -4.72 -21.87 2.46
CA ALA A 128 -4.28 -21.61 1.08
C ALA A 128 -5.25 -20.76 0.24
N ASP A 129 -6.56 -20.86 0.49
CA ASP A 129 -7.59 -20.24 -0.36
C ASP A 129 -8.01 -18.83 0.09
N TYR A 130 -7.52 -18.35 1.23
CA TYR A 130 -7.91 -17.05 1.76
C TYR A 130 -7.04 -15.93 1.15
N PRO A 131 -7.61 -14.94 0.44
CA PRO A 131 -6.83 -13.94 -0.28
C PRO A 131 -5.91 -13.10 0.61
N ILE A 132 -4.63 -13.01 0.22
CA ILE A 132 -3.65 -12.10 0.81
C ILE A 132 -3.24 -11.07 -0.25
N ILE A 133 -3.62 -9.82 -0.01
CA ILE A 133 -3.19 -8.67 -0.80
C ILE A 133 -1.96 -8.05 -0.14
N PHE A 134 -0.89 -7.78 -0.89
CA PHE A 134 0.28 -7.06 -0.37
C PHE A 134 0.40 -5.69 -1.01
N ARG A 135 0.31 -4.64 -0.19
CA ARG A 135 0.42 -3.26 -0.66
C ARG A 135 1.83 -2.75 -0.48
N PHE A 136 2.50 -2.35 -1.55
CA PHE A 136 3.87 -1.86 -1.52
C PHE A 136 4.07 -0.58 -2.34
N SER A 137 5.16 0.15 -2.08
CA SER A 137 5.54 1.34 -2.84
C SER A 137 7.06 1.46 -2.98
N GLN A 138 7.50 1.90 -4.15
CA GLN A 138 8.90 2.26 -4.38
C GLN A 138 9.29 3.54 -3.63
N TRP A 139 8.39 4.54 -3.60
CA TRP A 139 8.56 5.83 -2.94
C TRP A 139 8.14 5.81 -1.46
N LYS A 140 8.48 6.87 -0.71
CA LYS A 140 8.13 7.06 0.72
C LYS A 140 7.44 8.40 0.91
N GLN A 141 6.55 8.53 1.89
CA GLN A 141 5.91 9.82 2.18
C GLN A 141 6.92 10.90 2.57
N GLN A 142 8.04 10.49 3.18
CA GLN A 142 9.13 11.35 3.61
C GLN A 142 10.12 11.66 2.48
N ASP A 143 10.14 10.85 1.42
CA ASP A 143 11.04 10.97 0.27
C ASP A 143 10.40 10.35 -0.98
N TYR A 144 9.87 11.21 -1.85
CA TYR A 144 9.25 10.79 -3.12
C TYR A 144 10.26 10.32 -4.17
N SER A 145 11.54 10.66 -4.01
CA SER A 145 12.62 10.23 -4.90
C SER A 145 13.15 8.83 -4.55
N ALA A 146 12.89 8.34 -3.34
CA ALA A 146 13.27 7.01 -2.91
C ALA A 146 12.76 5.93 -3.87
N ARG A 147 13.61 4.92 -4.10
CA ARG A 147 13.29 3.69 -4.81
C ARG A 147 13.89 2.52 -4.03
N LEU A 148 13.17 1.41 -3.96
CA LEU A 148 13.69 0.15 -3.39
C LEU A 148 14.61 -0.53 -4.41
N VAL A 149 14.25 -0.44 -5.69
CA VAL A 149 14.96 -1.04 -6.82
C VAL A 149 14.92 -0.12 -8.05
N LEU A 150 15.93 -0.22 -8.91
CA LEU A 150 16.11 0.68 -10.04
C LEU A 150 15.89 0.03 -11.41
N THR A 151 15.72 -1.29 -11.46
CA THR A 151 15.54 -2.05 -12.70
C THR A 151 14.36 -3.01 -12.61
N PRO A 152 13.74 -3.38 -13.75
CA PRO A 152 12.71 -4.42 -13.78
C PRO A 152 13.18 -5.76 -13.19
N ASP A 153 14.40 -6.19 -13.48
CA ASP A 153 14.94 -7.46 -12.98
C ASP A 153 15.05 -7.45 -11.46
N ALA A 154 15.58 -6.36 -10.88
CA ALA A 154 15.66 -6.21 -9.43
C ALA A 154 14.26 -6.12 -8.78
N LEU A 155 13.28 -5.56 -9.49
CA LEU A 155 11.88 -5.59 -9.04
C LEU A 155 11.34 -7.02 -9.01
N GLY A 156 11.65 -7.84 -10.02
CA GLY A 156 11.32 -9.27 -10.02
C GLY A 156 11.96 -10.01 -8.84
N GLU A 157 13.26 -9.79 -8.60
CA GLU A 157 14.00 -10.38 -7.47
C GLU A 157 13.42 -9.96 -6.11
N PHE A 158 12.91 -8.72 -5.99
CA PHE A 158 12.26 -8.24 -4.78
C PHE A 158 10.87 -8.88 -4.57
N LEU A 159 10.08 -9.01 -5.63
CA LEU A 159 8.68 -9.45 -5.55
C LEU A 159 8.54 -10.97 -5.48
N GLN A 160 9.43 -11.74 -6.11
CA GLN A 160 9.30 -13.20 -6.18
C GLN A 160 9.26 -13.85 -4.78
N PRO A 161 10.14 -13.51 -3.83
CA PRO A 161 10.06 -14.08 -2.48
C PRO A 161 8.78 -13.72 -1.72
N LEU A 162 8.19 -12.55 -1.99
CA LEU A 162 6.90 -12.15 -1.40
C LEU A 162 5.75 -12.96 -2.01
N SER A 163 5.79 -13.20 -3.32
CA SER A 163 4.87 -14.08 -4.03
C SER A 163 4.94 -15.52 -3.48
N ASP A 164 6.16 -16.06 -3.34
CA ASP A 164 6.41 -17.41 -2.84
C ASP A 164 5.96 -17.58 -1.37
N ALA A 165 6.08 -16.53 -0.56
CA ALA A 165 5.60 -16.52 0.82
C ALA A 165 4.07 -16.64 0.95
N GLY A 166 3.33 -16.31 -0.11
CA GLY A 166 1.89 -16.52 -0.18
C GLY A 166 1.06 -15.29 -0.57
N VAL A 167 1.64 -14.27 -1.18
CA VAL A 167 0.86 -13.15 -1.76
C VAL A 167 0.05 -13.64 -2.96
N ASP A 168 -1.24 -13.27 -2.99
CA ASP A 168 -2.14 -13.55 -4.11
C ASP A 168 -2.29 -12.36 -5.04
N ILE A 169 -2.33 -11.14 -4.49
CA ILE A 169 -2.56 -9.90 -5.24
C ILE A 169 -1.57 -8.83 -4.77
N PHE A 170 -0.96 -8.10 -5.70
CA PHE A 170 -0.12 -6.96 -5.37
C PHE A 170 -0.83 -5.63 -5.58
N HIS A 171 -0.99 -4.86 -4.50
CA HIS A 171 -1.48 -3.49 -4.57
C HIS A 171 -0.31 -2.52 -4.72
N CYS A 172 -0.15 -2.00 -5.93
CA CYS A 172 1.05 -1.29 -6.37
C CYS A 172 0.87 0.22 -6.21
N SER A 173 1.30 0.78 -5.08
CA SER A 173 1.04 2.19 -4.80
C SER A 173 1.98 3.12 -5.54
N THR A 174 1.43 3.89 -6.48
CA THR A 174 2.07 5.04 -7.13
C THR A 174 1.31 6.34 -6.87
N ARG A 175 1.95 7.48 -7.17
CA ARG A 175 1.32 8.81 -7.05
C ARG A 175 0.37 9.09 -8.21
N ARG A 176 0.73 8.61 -9.40
CA ARG A 176 0.03 8.82 -10.67
C ARG A 176 0.06 7.51 -11.44
N PHE A 177 -1.11 6.94 -11.73
CA PHE A 177 -1.15 5.63 -12.37
C PHE A 177 -0.54 5.65 -13.78
N TRP A 178 -0.54 6.80 -14.46
CA TRP A 178 -0.02 6.98 -15.82
C TRP A 178 1.49 7.16 -15.91
N GLU A 179 2.18 7.35 -14.79
CA GLU A 179 3.63 7.50 -14.82
C GLU A 179 4.29 6.12 -15.01
N PRO A 180 5.24 5.99 -15.95
CA PRO A 180 5.99 4.77 -16.10
C PRO A 180 6.91 4.53 -14.90
N GLU A 181 7.08 3.27 -14.51
CA GLU A 181 7.94 2.92 -13.37
C GLU A 181 9.43 2.99 -13.73
N PHE A 182 9.78 2.61 -14.96
CA PHE A 182 11.15 2.56 -15.47
C PHE A 182 11.29 3.29 -16.80
N GLU A 183 12.46 3.86 -17.06
CA GLU A 183 12.77 4.53 -18.31
C GLU A 183 12.68 3.56 -19.51
N GLY A 184 12.12 4.03 -20.63
CA GLY A 184 11.97 3.23 -21.85
C GLY A 184 10.77 2.26 -21.84
N SER A 185 9.82 2.41 -20.92
CA SER A 185 8.57 1.65 -20.86
C SER A 185 7.39 2.56 -20.55
N ASP A 186 6.18 2.19 -20.97
CA ASP A 186 4.92 2.85 -20.59
C ASP A 186 4.24 2.18 -19.38
N LEU A 187 4.75 1.03 -18.93
CA LEU A 187 4.18 0.28 -17.81
C LEU A 187 4.47 1.01 -16.49
N ASN A 188 3.41 1.22 -15.70
CA ASN A 188 3.51 1.65 -14.33
C ASN A 188 3.93 0.49 -13.41
N LEU A 189 4.00 0.76 -12.11
CA LEU A 189 4.38 -0.26 -11.11
C LEU A 189 3.48 -1.49 -11.14
N ALA A 190 2.17 -1.31 -11.32
CA ALA A 190 1.20 -2.41 -11.39
C ALA A 190 1.42 -3.28 -12.64
N GLY A 191 1.67 -2.64 -13.79
CA GLY A 191 2.01 -3.29 -15.06
C GLY A 191 3.27 -4.13 -14.98
N TRP A 192 4.35 -3.57 -14.45
CA TRP A 192 5.58 -4.32 -14.25
C TRP A 192 5.42 -5.46 -13.25
N THR A 193 4.74 -5.22 -12.13
CA THR A 193 4.49 -6.25 -11.11
C THR A 193 3.68 -7.41 -11.69
N ARG A 194 2.62 -7.13 -12.46
CA ARG A 194 1.81 -8.15 -13.12
C ARG A 194 2.64 -8.97 -14.10
N LYS A 195 3.41 -8.28 -14.96
CA LYS A 195 4.27 -8.90 -15.96
C LYS A 195 5.34 -9.80 -15.34
N LEU A 196 5.95 -9.39 -14.22
CA LEU A 196 7.06 -10.11 -13.59
C LEU A 196 6.59 -11.28 -12.72
N THR A 197 5.47 -11.12 -12.02
CA THR A 197 5.00 -12.13 -11.04
C THR A 197 3.92 -13.06 -11.59
N GLY A 198 3.22 -12.66 -12.66
CA GLY A 198 2.03 -13.35 -13.16
C GLY A 198 0.83 -13.31 -12.21
N LYS A 199 0.91 -12.54 -11.11
CA LYS A 199 -0.16 -12.39 -10.13
C LYS A 199 -1.06 -11.19 -10.48
N PRO A 200 -2.34 -11.23 -10.09
CA PRO A 200 -3.21 -10.07 -10.21
C PRO A 200 -2.64 -8.83 -9.50
N THR A 201 -2.85 -7.65 -10.08
CA THR A 201 -2.38 -6.39 -9.50
C THR A 201 -3.48 -5.33 -9.40
N ILE A 202 -3.35 -4.49 -8.37
CA ILE A 202 -4.18 -3.31 -8.16
C ILE A 202 -3.33 -2.08 -8.44
N THR A 203 -3.74 -1.27 -9.42
CA THR A 203 -3.14 0.04 -9.64
C THR A 203 -3.83 1.11 -8.79
N VAL A 204 -3.11 2.18 -8.47
CA VAL A 204 -3.63 3.36 -7.77
C VAL A 204 -2.77 4.56 -8.08
N GLY A 205 -3.33 5.75 -8.01
CA GLY A 205 -2.58 7.00 -8.08
C GLY A 205 -3.30 8.05 -8.90
N SER A 206 -3.85 9.05 -8.23
CA SER A 206 -4.59 10.17 -8.86
C SER A 206 -5.76 9.75 -9.76
N VAL A 207 -6.40 8.61 -9.46
CA VAL A 207 -7.60 8.14 -10.16
C VAL A 207 -8.78 9.07 -9.87
N GLY A 208 -9.40 9.58 -10.92
CA GLY A 208 -10.56 10.46 -10.84
C GLY A 208 -10.24 11.87 -10.33
N LEU A 209 -8.97 12.29 -10.34
CA LEU A 209 -8.55 13.62 -9.88
C LEU A 209 -8.03 14.44 -11.06
N ASP A 210 -8.56 15.65 -11.20
CA ASP A 210 -8.17 16.57 -12.26
C ASP A 210 -6.77 17.16 -12.06
N GLY A 211 -6.27 17.78 -13.14
CA GLY A 211 -4.98 18.43 -13.14
C GLY A 211 -4.89 19.71 -12.30
N GLU A 212 -6.00 20.42 -12.10
CA GLU A 212 -6.06 21.65 -11.29
C GLU A 212 -5.83 21.34 -9.80
N PHE A 213 -6.40 20.25 -9.29
CA PHE A 213 -6.16 19.79 -7.92
C PHE A 213 -4.71 19.34 -7.70
N LEU A 214 -4.11 18.66 -8.69
CA LEU A 214 -2.70 18.29 -8.65
C LEU A 214 -1.78 19.52 -8.69
N GLN A 215 -2.15 20.54 -9.44
CA GLN A 215 -1.43 21.82 -9.49
C GLN A 215 -1.47 22.55 -8.14
N PHE A 216 -2.60 22.47 -7.43
CA PHE A 216 -2.76 23.07 -6.11
C PHE A 216 -1.99 22.34 -5.00
N MET A 217 -1.79 21.03 -5.10
CA MET A 217 -1.00 20.26 -4.12
C MET A 217 0.51 20.29 -4.38
N VAL A 218 0.93 20.51 -5.63
CA VAL A 218 2.33 20.51 -6.03
C VAL A 218 2.58 21.86 -6.69
N ASN A 219 3.11 22.85 -5.95
CA ASN A 219 3.47 24.21 -6.41
C ASN A 219 4.27 24.21 -7.74
N THR A 220 3.61 23.96 -8.87
CA THR A 220 4.24 23.72 -10.17
C THR A 220 3.33 24.24 -11.28
N ASP A 221 3.90 24.96 -12.25
CA ASP A 221 3.15 25.64 -13.33
C ASP A 221 2.70 24.72 -14.48
N LYS A 222 2.73 23.38 -14.29
CA LYS A 222 2.33 22.44 -15.35
C LYS A 222 0.86 22.08 -15.18
N VAL A 223 0.01 22.70 -16.02
CA VAL A 223 -1.39 22.32 -16.23
C VAL A 223 -1.42 20.86 -16.67
N ALA A 224 -1.84 19.95 -15.79
CA ALA A 224 -2.14 18.59 -16.19
C ALA A 224 -3.47 18.60 -16.96
N GLN A 225 -3.45 18.07 -18.18
CA GLN A 225 -4.65 17.80 -18.97
C GLN A 225 -5.57 16.84 -18.18
N PRO A 226 -6.89 16.84 -18.41
CA PRO A 226 -7.82 15.85 -17.87
C PRO A 226 -7.56 14.47 -18.51
N ALA A 227 -6.43 13.86 -18.17
CA ALA A 227 -6.14 12.46 -18.39
C ALA A 227 -6.42 11.76 -17.07
N SER A 228 -7.55 11.07 -16.95
CA SER A 228 -7.80 10.37 -15.69
C SER A 228 -8.62 9.10 -15.82
N LEU A 229 -9.58 9.02 -16.75
CA LEU A 229 -10.45 7.85 -16.83
C LEU A 229 -10.34 7.09 -18.16
N GLU A 230 -10.37 7.77 -19.31
CA GLU A 230 -10.19 7.08 -20.61
C GLU A 230 -8.85 6.33 -20.68
N ASN A 231 -7.74 7.00 -20.36
CA ASN A 231 -6.42 6.35 -20.28
C ASN A 231 -6.41 5.19 -19.26
N LEU A 232 -7.03 5.39 -18.09
CA LEU A 232 -7.12 4.33 -17.08
C LEU A 232 -7.86 3.10 -17.63
N LEU A 233 -9.00 3.31 -18.29
CA LEU A 233 -9.83 2.27 -18.88
C LEU A 233 -9.15 1.59 -20.07
N GLU A 234 -8.42 2.35 -20.90
CA GLU A 234 -7.60 1.81 -21.99
C GLU A 234 -6.53 0.87 -21.45
N ARG A 235 -5.78 1.30 -20.43
CA ARG A 235 -4.72 0.48 -19.81
C ARG A 235 -5.27 -0.73 -19.06
N LEU A 236 -6.43 -0.59 -18.42
CA LEU A 236 -7.17 -1.71 -17.84
C LEU A 236 -7.59 -2.70 -18.94
N GLY A 237 -8.10 -2.21 -20.07
CA GLY A 237 -8.48 -3.01 -21.23
C GLY A 237 -7.31 -3.67 -21.97
N ASN A 238 -6.10 -3.14 -21.79
CA ASN A 238 -4.84 -3.72 -22.29
C ASN A 238 -4.23 -4.75 -21.32
N ASP A 239 -4.96 -5.17 -20.28
CA ASP A 239 -4.52 -6.12 -19.26
C ASP A 239 -3.23 -5.69 -18.53
N GLU A 240 -2.99 -4.39 -18.36
CA GLU A 240 -1.82 -3.91 -17.62
C GLU A 240 -1.95 -4.15 -16.11
N PHE A 241 -3.17 -4.14 -15.58
CA PHE A 241 -3.50 -4.42 -14.18
C PHE A 241 -4.94 -4.92 -14.10
N ASP A 242 -5.31 -5.57 -13.00
CA ASP A 242 -6.58 -6.31 -12.92
C ASP A 242 -7.63 -5.53 -12.10
N LEU A 243 -7.20 -4.64 -11.22
CA LEU A 243 -8.05 -3.80 -10.38
C LEU A 243 -7.51 -2.36 -10.29
N VAL A 244 -8.42 -1.42 -9.98
CA VAL A 244 -8.08 -0.01 -9.74
C VAL A 244 -8.58 0.38 -8.35
N ALA A 245 -7.69 0.84 -7.48
CA ALA A 245 -8.08 1.41 -6.20
C ALA A 245 -8.43 2.89 -6.36
N VAL A 246 -9.61 3.27 -5.88
CA VAL A 246 -10.12 4.63 -5.87
C VAL A 246 -10.30 5.07 -4.42
N GLY A 247 -9.82 6.26 -4.09
CA GLY A 247 -9.88 6.81 -2.72
C GLY A 247 -10.68 8.09 -2.66
N ARG A 248 -10.00 9.23 -2.80
CA ARG A 248 -10.57 10.57 -2.66
C ARG A 248 -11.83 10.83 -3.49
N ALA A 249 -11.92 10.30 -4.71
CA ALA A 249 -13.11 10.46 -5.53
C ALA A 249 -14.36 9.85 -4.88
N LEU A 250 -14.23 8.68 -4.23
CA LEU A 250 -15.34 8.02 -3.53
C LEU A 250 -15.76 8.71 -2.23
N LEU A 251 -14.86 9.49 -1.60
CA LEU A 251 -15.22 10.28 -0.43
C LEU A 251 -16.20 11.41 -0.77
N VAL A 252 -16.11 11.93 -1.99
CA VAL A 252 -16.95 13.04 -2.45
C VAL A 252 -18.18 12.54 -3.17
N ASP A 253 -18.04 11.44 -3.90
CA ASP A 253 -19.07 10.87 -4.73
C ASP A 253 -19.16 9.34 -4.51
N PRO A 254 -20.01 8.86 -3.58
CA PRO A 254 -20.15 7.43 -3.33
C PRO A 254 -20.65 6.66 -4.56
N ASP A 255 -21.35 7.34 -5.48
CA ASP A 255 -21.85 6.77 -6.74
C ASP A 255 -20.81 6.85 -7.88
N TRP A 256 -19.57 7.29 -7.62
CA TRP A 256 -18.54 7.48 -8.64
C TRP A 256 -18.38 6.28 -9.56
N VAL A 257 -18.29 5.06 -8.99
CA VAL A 257 -18.13 3.82 -9.77
C VAL A 257 -19.35 3.54 -10.66
N LEU A 258 -20.56 3.79 -10.16
CA LEU A 258 -21.79 3.62 -10.94
C LEU A 258 -21.83 4.62 -12.11
N LYS A 259 -21.44 5.87 -11.86
CA LYS A 259 -21.37 6.91 -12.89
C LYS A 259 -20.36 6.57 -13.98
N VAL A 260 -19.15 6.13 -13.60
CA VAL A 260 -18.13 5.65 -14.54
C VAL A 260 -18.65 4.46 -15.36
N ARG A 261 -19.26 3.47 -14.71
CA ARG A 261 -19.81 2.30 -15.41
C ARG A 261 -20.91 2.68 -16.42
N ASP A 262 -21.76 3.63 -16.05
CA ASP A 262 -22.92 4.03 -16.83
C ASP A 262 -22.61 5.11 -17.89
N GLY A 263 -21.34 5.54 -18.04
CA GLY A 263 -20.96 6.61 -18.97
C GLY A 263 -21.53 7.99 -18.57
N ARG A 264 -21.62 8.25 -17.27
CA ARG A 264 -22.12 9.48 -16.66
C ARG A 264 -21.00 10.28 -15.99
N GLU A 265 -19.83 10.33 -16.62
CA GLU A 265 -18.64 10.99 -16.08
C GLU A 265 -18.87 12.48 -15.83
N GLN A 266 -19.70 13.14 -16.65
CA GLN A 266 -20.06 14.55 -16.48
C GLN A 266 -20.85 14.82 -15.19
N ASP A 267 -21.44 13.78 -14.57
CA ASP A 267 -22.22 13.87 -13.33
C ASP A 267 -21.34 13.61 -12.09
N ILE A 268 -20.03 13.35 -12.27
CA ILE A 268 -19.09 13.11 -11.18
C ILE A 268 -18.82 14.39 -10.41
N LEU A 269 -18.98 14.33 -9.09
CA LEU A 269 -18.66 15.46 -8.23
C LEU A 269 -17.13 15.62 -8.11
N PRO A 270 -16.57 16.81 -8.43
CA PRO A 270 -15.14 17.03 -8.32
C PRO A 270 -14.71 17.06 -6.85
N PHE A 271 -13.48 16.61 -6.57
CA PHE A 271 -12.96 16.67 -5.22
C PHE A 271 -12.80 18.13 -4.75
N SER A 272 -13.44 18.48 -3.63
CA SER A 272 -13.19 19.74 -2.91
C SER A 272 -12.70 19.46 -1.49
N ARG A 273 -11.95 20.41 -0.91
CA ARG A 273 -11.55 20.30 0.51
C ARG A 273 -12.74 20.41 1.46
N GLU A 274 -13.82 21.11 1.08
CA GLU A 274 -15.03 21.15 1.90
C GLU A 274 -15.69 19.77 2.01
N ALA A 275 -15.55 18.92 1.00
CA ALA A 275 -16.07 17.55 1.08
C ALA A 275 -15.45 16.75 2.24
N LEU A 276 -14.22 17.08 2.68
CA LEU A 276 -13.61 16.45 3.85
C LEU A 276 -14.29 16.83 5.18
N THR A 277 -15.03 17.95 5.22
CA THR A 277 -15.73 18.40 6.44
C THR A 277 -17.15 17.86 6.53
N THR A 278 -17.64 17.20 5.49
CA THR A 278 -18.99 16.61 5.43
C THR A 278 -18.99 15.08 5.55
N LEU A 279 -17.81 14.46 5.68
CA LEU A 279 -17.68 13.02 5.93
C LEU A 279 -18.21 12.74 7.34
N VAL A 280 -19.33 12.02 7.40
CA VAL A 280 -19.95 11.52 8.65
C VAL A 280 -19.33 10.18 9.02
#